data_AF-A0AAU0UVR2-F1
#
_entry.id   AF-A0AAU0UVR2-F1
#
_cell.length_a   1.000
_cell.length_b   1.000
_cell.length_c   1.000
_cell.angle_alpha   90.00
_cell.angle_beta   90.00
_cell.angle_gamma   90.00
#
_symmetry.space_group_name_H-M   'P 1'
#
loop_
_entity.id
_entity.type
_entity.pdbx_description
1 polymer ?
#
loop_
_entity_poly.entity_id
_entity_poly.type
_entity_poly.pdbx_seq_one_letter_code
_entity_poly.pdbx_strand_id
1 'polypeptide(L)'
;MSPSTWTPHILVNASTGGGKSVILRCIACQMLHHGSRVFVLDTKRISHLWARGLPRVTCCADVADIHDQLIALGIEGRRRTRVADELGIGADPKAIGPRLLILLEEVNATMKQLARYWERIREAGDPKVSPAGLPPSAVRPNRQPPPPPSLVWSGPRSCFRLRFAPDPQCS
;
A
#
# COMPACT_ATOMS: atom_id res chain seq x y z
N MET A 1 20.63 1.18 -27.15
CA MET A 1 19.48 0.63 -26.40
C MET A 1 18.59 1.79 -26.01
N SER A 2 17.34 1.82 -26.50
CA SER A 2 16.35 2.85 -26.14
C SER A 2 15.90 2.63 -24.68
N PRO A 3 15.73 3.68 -23.86
CA PRO A 3 15.17 3.55 -22.52
C PRO A 3 13.76 2.99 -22.66
N SER A 4 13.57 1.75 -22.22
CA SER A 4 12.33 1.02 -22.49
C SER A 4 11.14 1.67 -21.77
N THR A 5 10.20 2.19 -22.57
CA THR A 5 8.91 2.79 -22.22
C THR A 5 7.90 1.73 -21.76
N TRP A 6 8.18 1.04 -20.65
CA TRP A 6 7.19 0.10 -20.10
C TRP A 6 6.19 0.85 -19.24
N THR A 7 4.89 0.69 -19.52
CA THR A 7 3.81 1.21 -18.67
C THR A 7 3.63 0.27 -17.47
N PRO A 8 4.05 0.65 -16.24
CA PRO A 8 4.03 -0.26 -15.09
C PRO A 8 2.65 -0.32 -14.41
N HIS A 9 1.68 0.42 -14.94
CA HIS A 9 0.34 0.58 -14.39
C HIS A 9 -0.69 0.04 -15.38
N ILE A 10 -1.64 -0.73 -14.87
CA ILE A 10 -2.74 -1.30 -15.64
C ILE A 10 -4.02 -0.76 -15.03
N LEU A 11 -4.84 -0.10 -15.84
CA LEU A 11 -6.21 0.26 -15.47
C LEU A 11 -7.15 -0.76 -16.12
N VAL A 12 -7.95 -1.44 -15.30
CA VAL A 12 -9.03 -2.30 -15.78
C VAL A 12 -10.36 -1.65 -15.42
N ASN A 13 -11.11 -1.22 -16.44
CA ASN A 13 -12.46 -0.69 -16.27
C ASN A 13 -13.48 -1.66 -16.88
N ALA A 14 -14.35 -2.21 -16.04
CA ALA A 14 -15.48 -3.03 -16.45
C ALA A 14 -16.63 -2.85 -15.46
N SER A 15 -17.87 -3.06 -15.92
CA SER A 15 -19.05 -3.09 -15.07
C SER A 15 -18.98 -4.25 -14.05
N THR A 16 -19.84 -4.19 -13.03
CA THR A 16 -20.01 -5.31 -12.10
C THR A 16 -20.37 -6.58 -12.86
N GLY A 17 -19.64 -7.67 -12.62
CA GLY A 17 -19.81 -8.93 -13.36
C GLY A 17 -19.09 -8.98 -14.72
N GLY A 18 -18.50 -7.88 -15.20
CA GLY A 18 -17.77 -7.81 -16.47
C GLY A 18 -16.37 -8.44 -16.48
N GLY A 19 -16.07 -9.33 -15.53
CA GLY A 19 -14.81 -10.08 -15.51
C GLY A 19 -13.56 -9.35 -14.98
N LYS A 20 -13.68 -8.12 -14.47
CA LYS A 20 -12.55 -7.35 -13.88
C LYS A 20 -11.75 -8.19 -12.87
N SER A 21 -12.44 -8.76 -11.88
CA SER A 21 -11.75 -9.52 -10.82
C SER A 21 -11.11 -10.82 -11.33
N VAL A 22 -11.59 -11.36 -12.45
CA VAL A 22 -10.96 -12.52 -13.13
C VAL A 22 -9.67 -12.09 -13.83
N ILE A 23 -9.70 -10.98 -14.58
CA ILE A 23 -8.50 -10.42 -15.22
C ILE A 23 -7.44 -10.08 -14.17
N LEU A 24 -7.84 -9.40 -13.10
CA LEU A 24 -6.93 -9.04 -12.01
C LEU A 24 -6.36 -10.28 -11.30
N ARG A 25 -7.16 -11.34 -11.12
CA ARG A 25 -6.67 -12.64 -10.63
C ARG A 25 -5.62 -13.21 -11.58
N CYS A 26 -5.87 -13.26 -12.88
CA CYS A 26 -4.93 -13.81 -13.85
C CYS A 26 -3.58 -13.07 -13.81
N ILE A 27 -3.61 -11.73 -13.79
CA ILE A 27 -2.40 -10.91 -13.67
C ILE A 27 -1.68 -11.21 -12.35
N ALA A 28 -2.39 -11.26 -11.23
CA ALA A 28 -1.80 -11.54 -9.93
C ALA A 28 -1.15 -12.93 -9.86
N CYS A 29 -1.80 -13.96 -10.43
CA CYS A 29 -1.24 -15.30 -10.52
C CYS A 29 0.06 -15.33 -11.33
N GLN A 30 0.11 -14.64 -12.48
CA GLN A 30 1.33 -14.54 -13.29
C GLN A 30 2.46 -13.84 -12.52
N MET A 31 2.13 -12.74 -11.83
CA MET A 31 3.12 -12.01 -11.03
C MET A 31 3.66 -12.85 -9.88
N LEU A 32 2.80 -13.60 -9.18
CA LEU A 32 3.20 -14.53 -8.12
C LEU A 32 4.10 -15.66 -8.65
N HIS A 33 3.75 -16.23 -9.80
CA HIS A 33 4.56 -17.26 -10.46
C HIS A 33 5.98 -16.76 -10.75
N HIS A 34 6.12 -15.49 -11.16
CA HIS A 34 7.42 -14.84 -11.36
C HIS A 34 8.07 -14.29 -10.07
N GLY A 35 7.57 -14.69 -8.90
CA GLY A 35 8.17 -14.38 -7.61
C GLY A 35 7.84 -13.00 -7.03
N SER A 36 6.87 -12.28 -7.61
CA SER A 36 6.42 -10.97 -7.12
C SER A 36 5.71 -11.09 -5.77
N ARG A 37 5.55 -9.96 -5.08
CA ARG A 37 4.64 -9.82 -3.93
C ARG A 37 3.37 -9.10 -4.39
N VAL A 38 2.22 -9.56 -3.92
CA VAL A 38 0.90 -9.01 -4.31
C VAL A 38 0.21 -8.43 -3.08
N PHE A 39 -0.26 -7.20 -3.20
CA PHE A 39 -1.08 -6.51 -2.21
C PHE A 39 -2.49 -6.38 -2.76
N VAL A 40 -3.44 -7.04 -2.12
CA VAL A 40 -4.86 -6.99 -2.48
C VAL A 40 -5.56 -6.03 -1.53
N LEU A 41 -5.94 -4.87 -2.04
CA LEU A 41 -6.62 -3.81 -1.31
C LEU A 41 -8.09 -3.80 -1.80
N ASP A 42 -8.94 -4.57 -1.13
CA ASP A 42 -10.33 -4.82 -1.54
C ASP A 42 -11.31 -4.65 -0.39
N THR A 43 -11.97 -3.49 -0.36
CA THR A 43 -12.99 -3.14 0.65
C THR A 43 -14.23 -4.00 0.56
N LYS A 44 -14.49 -4.65 -0.60
CA LYS A 44 -15.65 -5.54 -0.79
C LYS A 44 -15.46 -6.89 -0.12
N ARG A 45 -14.24 -7.27 0.29
CA ARG A 45 -13.88 -8.54 0.96
C ARG A 45 -14.12 -9.82 0.15
N ILE A 46 -14.88 -9.78 -0.94
CA ILE A 46 -15.36 -10.96 -1.67
C ILE A 46 -14.67 -11.16 -3.03
N SER A 47 -14.09 -10.11 -3.63
CA SER A 47 -13.62 -10.16 -5.02
C SER A 47 -12.40 -11.07 -5.20
N HIS A 48 -11.62 -11.24 -4.14
CA HIS A 48 -10.33 -11.93 -4.16
C HIS A 48 -10.13 -12.94 -3.03
N LEU A 49 -11.18 -13.67 -2.64
CA LEU A 49 -11.10 -14.70 -1.59
C LEU A 49 -10.00 -15.74 -1.83
N TRP A 50 -9.73 -16.07 -3.09
CA TRP A 50 -8.65 -16.98 -3.50
C TRP A 50 -7.25 -16.58 -3.05
N ALA A 51 -7.03 -15.28 -2.81
CA ALA A 51 -5.71 -14.74 -2.53
C ALA A 51 -5.35 -14.88 -1.04
N ARG A 52 -6.33 -15.14 -0.17
CA ARG A 52 -6.13 -15.23 1.28
C ARG A 52 -5.30 -16.46 1.63
N GLY A 53 -4.30 -16.25 2.48
CA GLY A 53 -3.41 -17.31 2.96
C GLY A 53 -2.34 -17.74 1.95
N LEU A 54 -2.30 -17.17 0.75
CA LEU A 54 -1.25 -17.47 -0.22
C LEU A 54 0.09 -16.84 0.20
N PRO A 55 1.21 -17.55 0.03
CA PRO A 55 2.54 -16.98 0.25
C PRO A 55 2.75 -15.73 -0.62
N ARG A 56 3.43 -14.72 -0.07
CA ARG A 56 3.75 -13.44 -0.76
C ARG A 56 2.53 -12.59 -1.13
N VAL A 57 1.35 -12.93 -0.62
CA VAL A 57 0.14 -12.13 -0.75
C VAL A 57 -0.18 -11.46 0.58
N THR A 58 -0.51 -10.17 0.54
CA THR A 58 -1.07 -9.41 1.67
C THR A 58 -2.45 -8.92 1.28
N CYS A 59 -3.47 -9.22 2.07
CA CYS A 59 -4.85 -8.82 1.82
C CYS A 59 -5.32 -7.84 2.89
N CYS A 60 -5.72 -6.64 2.48
CA CYS A 60 -6.32 -5.64 3.36
C CYS A 60 -7.75 -5.36 2.89
N ALA A 61 -8.68 -5.36 3.83
CA ALA A 61 -10.10 -5.11 3.56
C ALA A 61 -10.68 -3.95 4.36
N ASP A 62 -10.16 -3.73 5.57
CA ASP A 62 -10.56 -2.60 6.40
C ASP A 62 -9.88 -1.32 5.92
N VAL A 63 -10.61 -0.21 5.94
CA VAL A 63 -10.11 1.09 5.44
C VAL A 63 -8.87 1.55 6.20
N ALA A 64 -8.77 1.24 7.50
CA ALA A 64 -7.59 1.51 8.31
C ALA A 64 -6.37 0.71 7.83
N ASP A 65 -6.53 -0.61 7.67
CA ASP A 65 -5.47 -1.48 7.16
C ASP A 65 -5.03 -1.08 5.75
N ILE A 66 -5.98 -0.74 4.88
CA ILE A 66 -5.69 -0.26 3.52
C ILE A 66 -4.91 1.06 3.57
N HIS A 67 -5.30 1.99 4.44
CA HIS A 67 -4.61 3.26 4.62
C HIS A 67 -3.15 3.04 5.06
N ASP A 68 -2.93 2.24 6.09
CA ASP A 68 -1.60 1.97 6.64
C ASP A 68 -0.74 1.21 5.64
N GLN A 69 -1.33 0.26 4.91
CA GLN A 69 -0.64 -0.50 3.87
C GLN A 69 -0.22 0.40 2.70
N LEU A 70 -1.05 1.37 2.30
CA LEU A 70 -0.69 2.35 1.26
C LEU A 70 0.45 3.27 1.71
N ILE A 71 0.47 3.68 2.99
CA ILE A 71 1.59 4.44 3.55
C ILE A 71 2.87 3.61 3.49
N ALA A 72 2.83 2.36 3.94
CA ALA A 72 3.98 1.46 3.92
C ALA A 72 4.51 1.22 2.49
N LEU A 73 3.61 1.03 1.52
CA LEU A 73 3.96 0.90 0.11
C LEU A 73 4.57 2.18 -0.46
N GLY A 74 4.08 3.35 -0.05
CA GLY A 74 4.68 4.64 -0.43
C GLY A 74 6.10 4.82 0.12
N ILE A 75 6.34 4.39 1.36
CA ILE A 75 7.69 4.38 1.97
C ILE A 75 8.62 3.44 1.21
N GLU A 76 8.16 2.21 0.93
CA GLU A 76 8.94 1.21 0.19
C GLU A 76 9.25 1.68 -1.24
N GLY A 77 8.29 2.33 -1.91
CA GLY A 77 8.52 2.96 -3.22
C GLY A 77 9.68 3.96 -3.18
N ARG A 78 9.71 4.85 -2.19
CA ARG A 78 10.81 5.82 -2.01
C ARG A 78 12.14 5.16 -1.70
N ARG A 79 12.15 4.12 -0.85
CA ARG A 79 13.37 3.35 -0.57
C ARG A 79 13.92 2.72 -1.85
N ARG A 80 13.06 2.14 -2.69
CA ARG A 80 13.45 1.53 -3.97
C ARG A 80 13.99 2.53 -4.97
N THR A 81 13.40 3.74 -5.04
CA THR A 81 13.94 4.83 -5.87
C THR A 81 15.36 5.18 -5.44
N ARG A 82 15.59 5.37 -4.13
CA ARG A 82 16.93 5.67 -3.61
C ARG A 82 17.95 4.59 -3.94
N VAL A 83 17.59 3.32 -3.75
CA VAL A 83 18.46 2.19 -4.11
C VAL A 83 18.72 2.14 -5.61
N ALA A 84 17.73 2.42 -6.45
CA ALA A 84 17.91 2.48 -7.90
C ALA A 84 18.87 3.61 -8.30
N ASP A 85 18.77 4.78 -7.66
CA ASP A 85 19.67 5.91 -7.89
C ASP A 85 21.12 5.58 -7.49
N GLU A 86 21.30 4.89 -6.35
CA GLU A 86 22.61 4.43 -5.86
C GLU A 86 23.25 3.37 -6.77
N LEU A 87 22.45 2.46 -7.31
CA LEU A 87 22.92 1.38 -8.19
C LEU A 87 23.25 1.88 -9.61
N GLY A 88 22.68 3.02 -10.03
CA GLY A 88 22.92 3.62 -11.33
C GLY A 88 22.24 2.90 -12.51
N ILE A 89 22.45 3.47 -13.70
CA ILE A 89 21.82 2.98 -14.94
C ILE A 89 22.44 1.64 -15.35
N GLY A 90 21.59 0.64 -15.59
CA GLY A 90 22.00 -0.69 -16.07
C GLY A 90 22.19 -1.74 -14.97
N ALA A 91 21.97 -1.38 -13.71
CA ALA A 91 21.94 -2.34 -12.61
C ALA A 91 20.82 -3.38 -12.79
N ASP A 92 21.07 -4.61 -12.32
CA ASP A 92 20.06 -5.66 -12.31
C ASP A 92 18.85 -5.22 -11.47
N PRO A 93 17.64 -5.10 -12.04
CA PRO A 93 16.44 -4.73 -11.29
C PRO A 93 16.15 -5.65 -10.10
N LYS A 94 16.64 -6.89 -10.12
CA LYS A 94 16.50 -7.81 -8.98
C LYS A 94 17.25 -7.34 -7.73
N ALA A 95 18.29 -6.51 -7.88
CA ALA A 95 19.04 -5.93 -6.76
C ALA A 95 18.19 -4.95 -5.93
N ILE A 96 17.13 -4.37 -6.52
CA ILE A 96 16.17 -3.49 -5.82
C ILE A 96 15.20 -4.30 -4.94
N GLY A 97 14.90 -5.53 -5.35
CA GLY A 97 13.99 -6.46 -4.69
C GLY A 97 12.87 -6.99 -5.60
N PRO A 98 12.01 -7.90 -5.10
CA PRO A 98 10.94 -8.50 -5.91
C PRO A 98 9.94 -7.44 -6.37
N ARG A 99 9.34 -7.63 -7.55
CA ARG A 99 8.28 -6.73 -8.05
C ARG A 99 7.11 -6.71 -7.07
N LEU A 100 6.49 -5.54 -6.90
CA LEU A 100 5.29 -5.37 -6.10
C LEU A 100 4.11 -5.11 -7.05
N LEU A 101 3.05 -5.91 -6.92
CA LEU A 101 1.77 -5.66 -7.58
C LEU A 101 0.79 -5.14 -6.53
N ILE A 102 0.23 -3.96 -6.75
CA ILE A 102 -0.83 -3.39 -5.91
C ILE A 102 -2.14 -3.54 -6.69
N LEU A 103 -3.04 -4.34 -6.17
CA LEU A 103 -4.37 -4.57 -6.72
C LEU A 103 -5.36 -3.76 -5.89
N LEU A 104 -5.84 -2.65 -6.46
CA LEU A 104 -6.90 -1.82 -5.89
C LEU A 104 -8.21 -2.11 -6.61
N GLU A 105 -9.12 -2.79 -5.93
CA GLU A 105 -10.50 -2.94 -6.41
C GLU A 105 -11.30 -1.66 -6.09
N GLU A 106 -12.15 -1.24 -7.03
CA GLU A 106 -13.02 -0.06 -6.89
C GLU A 106 -12.31 1.22 -6.41
N VAL A 107 -11.22 1.61 -7.09
CA VAL A 107 -10.38 2.75 -6.71
C VAL A 107 -11.20 3.98 -6.31
N ASN A 108 -12.21 4.37 -7.09
CA ASN A 108 -13.05 5.54 -6.80
C ASN A 108 -13.78 5.46 -5.46
N ALA A 109 -14.28 4.29 -5.09
CA ALA A 109 -14.95 4.08 -3.81
C ALA A 109 -13.92 4.07 -2.66
N THR A 110 -12.81 3.35 -2.87
CA THR A 110 -11.72 3.24 -1.90
C THR A 110 -11.12 4.61 -1.57
N MET A 111 -10.87 5.47 -2.56
CA MET A 111 -10.35 6.82 -2.35
C MET A 111 -11.31 7.71 -1.53
N LYS A 112 -12.62 7.62 -1.78
CA LYS A 112 -13.64 8.33 -0.98
C LYS A 112 -13.67 7.85 0.47
N GLN A 113 -13.51 6.54 0.69
CA GLN A 113 -13.46 5.97 2.04
C GLN A 113 -12.19 6.39 2.78
N LEU A 114 -11.04 6.41 2.11
CA LEU A 114 -9.77 6.86 2.68
C LEU A 114 -9.82 8.34 3.09
N ALA A 115 -10.39 9.21 2.25
CA ALA A 115 -10.56 10.62 2.59
C ALA A 115 -11.41 10.81 3.86
N ARG A 116 -12.57 10.13 3.95
CA ARG A 116 -13.45 10.17 5.13
C ARG A 116 -12.82 9.53 6.36
N TYR A 117 -12.01 8.50 6.18
CA TYR A 117 -11.27 7.90 7.28
C TYR A 117 -10.25 8.88 7.84
N TRP A 118 -9.44 9.50 6.98
CA TRP A 118 -8.45 10.51 7.35
C TRP A 118 -9.05 11.70 8.08
N GLU A 119 -10.18 12.23 7.60
CA GLU A 119 -10.90 13.33 8.27
C GLU A 119 -11.27 13.02 9.72
N ARG A 120 -11.53 11.75 10.05
CA ARG A 120 -11.92 11.32 11.39
C ARG A 120 -10.73 11.11 12.32
N ILE A 121 -9.58 10.68 11.80
CA ILE A 121 -8.44 10.27 12.62
C ILE A 121 -7.33 11.32 12.69
N ARG A 122 -7.31 12.31 11.79
CA ARG A 122 -6.28 13.35 11.76
C ARG A 122 -6.37 14.26 13.00
N GLU A 123 -5.22 14.63 13.53
CA GLU A 123 -5.11 15.53 14.68
C GLU A 123 -4.74 16.96 14.25
N ALA A 124 -4.71 17.88 15.22
CA ALA A 124 -4.25 19.24 14.98
C ALA A 124 -2.75 19.23 14.62
N GLY A 125 -2.42 19.68 13.41
CA GLY A 125 -1.04 19.67 12.88
C GLY A 125 -0.79 18.64 11.78
N ASP A 126 -1.73 17.71 11.57
CA ASP A 126 -1.70 16.76 10.46
C ASP A 126 -2.04 17.42 9.12
N PRO A 127 -1.54 16.88 7.99
CA PRO A 127 -1.87 17.38 6.67
C PRO A 127 -3.36 17.25 6.38
N LYS A 128 -3.91 18.23 5.65
CA LYS A 128 -5.33 18.24 5.25
C LYS A 128 -5.69 17.07 4.31
N VAL A 129 -4.73 16.59 3.53
CA VAL A 129 -4.88 15.46 2.61
C VAL A 129 -4.20 14.23 3.19
N SER A 130 -4.84 13.07 3.05
CA SER A 130 -4.31 11.79 3.53
C SER A 130 -2.96 11.47 2.85
N PRO A 131 -1.94 11.06 3.64
CA PRO A 131 -0.69 10.50 3.13
C PRO A 131 -0.87 9.30 2.20
N ALA A 132 -1.93 8.51 2.38
CA ALA A 132 -2.24 7.35 1.54
C ALA A 132 -2.75 7.72 0.13
N GLY A 133 -3.26 8.95 -0.06
CA GLY A 133 -3.79 9.42 -1.33
C GLY A 133 -2.89 10.41 -2.07
N LEU A 134 -1.73 10.78 -1.49
CA LEU A 134 -0.79 11.71 -2.10
C LEU A 134 0.02 11.00 -3.21
N PRO A 135 0.16 11.58 -4.41
CA PRO A 135 1.13 11.10 -5.37
C PRO A 135 2.54 11.16 -4.76
N PRO A 136 3.47 10.27 -5.16
CA PRO A 136 4.80 10.16 -4.56
C PRO A 136 5.59 11.48 -4.48
N SER A 137 5.30 12.43 -5.37
CA SER A 137 5.93 13.76 -5.44
C SER A 137 5.46 14.77 -4.39
N ALA A 138 4.36 14.51 -3.69
CA ALA A 138 3.71 15.51 -2.81
C ALA A 138 3.96 15.29 -1.31
N VAL A 139 4.73 14.27 -0.92
CA VAL A 139 5.16 14.03 0.46
C VAL A 139 6.53 14.67 0.68
N ARG A 140 6.62 15.66 1.59
CA ARG A 140 7.87 16.38 1.86
C ARG A 140 8.98 15.40 2.30
N PRO A 141 10.21 15.52 1.79
CA PRO A 141 11.28 14.55 2.01
C PRO A 141 11.82 14.48 3.46
N ASN A 142 11.42 15.40 4.35
CA ASN A 142 12.10 15.61 5.63
C ASN A 142 11.23 15.40 6.89
N ARG A 143 10.18 14.58 6.84
CA ARG A 143 9.59 14.02 8.07
C ARG A 143 9.75 12.52 8.05
N GLN A 144 10.51 12.02 9.02
CA GLN A 144 10.51 10.61 9.38
C GLN A 144 9.06 10.20 9.66
N PRO A 145 8.53 9.15 9.02
CA PRO A 145 7.20 8.66 9.38
C PRO A 145 7.23 8.22 10.85
N PRO A 146 6.12 8.38 11.59
CA PRO A 146 6.03 7.87 12.95
C PRO A 146 6.34 6.36 12.95
N PRO A 147 6.99 5.84 14.01
CA PRO A 147 7.28 4.42 14.10
C PRO A 147 5.97 3.62 14.01
N PRO A 148 6.01 2.40 13.43
CA PRO A 148 4.83 1.54 13.40
C PRO A 148 4.33 1.31 14.84
N PRO A 149 3.01 1.32 15.09
CA PRO A 149 2.50 1.09 16.43
C PRO A 149 2.98 -0.28 16.93
N SER A 150 3.71 -0.29 18.04
CA SER A 150 4.03 -1.52 18.75
C SER A 150 2.74 -2.07 19.35
N LEU A 151 2.30 -3.24 18.88
CA LEU A 151 1.20 -3.99 19.47
C LEU A 151 1.62 -4.46 20.87
N VAL A 152 1.34 -3.64 21.89
CA VAL A 152 1.43 -4.06 23.29
C VAL A 152 0.04 -4.48 23.74
N TRP A 153 -0.10 -5.77 24.05
CA TRP A 153 -1.34 -6.37 24.53
C TRP A 153 -1.54 -6.04 26.00
N SER A 154 -2.61 -5.32 26.34
CA SER A 154 -3.05 -5.13 27.72
C SER A 154 -4.58 -5.04 27.81
N GLY A 155 -5.25 -6.18 28.05
CA GLY A 155 -6.66 -6.21 28.48
C GLY A 155 -7.65 -7.01 27.61
N PRO A 156 -8.89 -7.23 28.09
CA PRO A 156 -9.82 -8.19 27.51
C PRO A 156 -10.51 -7.67 26.22
N ARG A 157 -10.11 -8.30 25.10
CA ARG A 157 -10.75 -8.60 23.79
C ARG A 157 -11.78 -7.68 23.10
N SER A 158 -12.19 -6.51 23.58
CA SER A 158 -13.20 -5.71 22.86
C SER A 158 -12.85 -4.25 22.57
N CYS A 159 -11.64 -3.78 22.88
CA CYS A 159 -11.24 -2.41 22.52
C CYS A 159 -9.73 -2.32 22.28
N PHE A 160 -9.31 -2.16 21.02
CA PHE A 160 -7.93 -1.83 20.69
C PHE A 160 -7.73 -0.33 20.92
N ARG A 161 -7.03 0.03 21.99
CA ARG A 161 -6.60 1.41 22.25
C ARG A 161 -5.15 1.56 21.79
N LEU A 162 -4.95 2.26 20.67
CA LEU A 162 -3.62 2.74 20.28
C LEU A 162 -3.12 3.70 21.37
N ARG A 163 -1.97 3.41 21.98
CA ARG A 163 -1.23 4.37 22.80
C ARG A 163 0.07 4.69 22.09
N PHE A 164 0.33 5.96 21.86
CA PHE A 164 1.63 6.44 21.45
C PHE A 164 2.56 6.43 22.66
N ALA A 165 3.75 5.85 22.50
CA ALA A 165 4.81 6.03 23.49
C ALA A 165 5.30 7.49 23.41
N PRO A 166 5.53 8.17 24.54
CA PRO A 166 6.15 9.50 24.50
C PRO A 166 7.58 9.40 23.98
N ASP A 167 7.96 10.35 23.15
CA ASP A 167 9.31 10.47 22.59
C ASP A 167 10.34 10.70 23.72
N PRO A 168 11.44 9.93 23.78
CA PRO A 168 12.49 10.11 24.79
C PRO A 168 13.40 11.34 24.51
N GLN A 169 13.07 12.20 23.55
CA GLN A 169 13.93 13.33 23.13
C GLN A 169 13.37 14.74 23.40
N CYS A 170 12.33 14.89 24.19
CA CYS A 170 11.98 16.19 24.77
C CYS A 170 12.24 16.19 26.29
N SER A 171 13.41 16.69 26.67
CA SER A 171 13.72 17.26 27.99
C SER A 171 14.10 18.72 27.80
#